data_AF-A0A7C7G0V4-F1
#
_entry.id   AF-A0A7C7G0V4-F1
#
_cell.length_a   1.000
_cell.length_b   1.000
_cell.length_c   1.000
_cell.angle_alpha   90.00
_cell.angle_beta   90.00
_cell.angle_gamma   90.00
#
_symmetry.space_group_name_H-M   'P 1'
#
loop_
_entity.id
_entity.type
_entity.pdbx_description
1 polymer ?
#
loop_
_entity_poly.entity_id
_entity_poly.type
_entity_poly.pdbx_seq_one_letter_code
_entity_poly.pdbx_strand_id
1 'polypeptide(L)'
;MLEIKTPVLPLGFHVLIEVIPVQFKSKGGIITMSETEQSRESKGSDVAKILAFGPTAYKGFSGCDGPGDWGVKIGDTVELKSRYDGKHSRTGDYEPQYKKLRYVADSDIIGVLSEELVNQLINEDK
;
A
#
# COMPACT_ATOMS: atom_id res chain seq x y z
N MET A 1 -5.26 5.18 24.70
CA MET A 1 -4.15 4.38 24.11
C MET A 1 -4.73 3.63 22.93
N LEU A 2 -4.31 3.95 21.70
CA LEU A 2 -4.72 3.22 20.51
C LEU A 2 -3.99 1.88 20.48
N GLU A 3 -4.71 0.77 20.34
CA GLU A 3 -4.11 -0.53 20.03
C GLU A 3 -3.29 -0.41 18.76
N ILE A 4 -1.97 -0.52 18.88
CA ILE A 4 -1.07 -0.51 17.73
C ILE A 4 -1.17 -1.91 17.11
N LYS A 5 -2.04 -2.07 16.11
CA LYS A 5 -2.18 -3.30 15.31
C LYS A 5 -0.99 -3.57 14.38
N THR A 6 -0.02 -2.66 14.31
CA THR A 6 1.15 -2.75 13.41
C THR A 6 2.43 -3.01 14.21
N PRO A 7 3.39 -3.78 13.66
CA PRO A 7 4.64 -4.10 14.38
C PRO A 7 5.58 -2.89 14.54
N VAL A 8 5.26 -1.78 13.88
CA VAL A 8 6.08 -0.58 13.82
C VAL A 8 5.21 0.66 13.61
N LEU A 9 5.69 1.79 14.11
CA LEU A 9 5.08 3.09 13.91
C LEU A 9 5.89 3.88 12.88
N PRO A 10 5.29 4.35 11.78
CA PRO A 10 5.95 5.25 10.84
C PRO A 10 6.19 6.63 11.48
N LEU A 11 7.27 7.30 11.07
CA LEU A 11 7.70 8.60 11.58
C LEU A 11 7.86 9.61 10.45
N GLY A 12 7.71 10.90 10.75
CA GLY A 12 7.64 11.96 9.74
C GLY A 12 6.55 11.67 8.70
N PHE A 13 6.75 12.15 7.48
CA PHE A 13 5.82 12.04 6.35
C PHE A 13 5.68 10.62 5.78
N HIS A 14 6.13 9.60 6.50
CA HIS A 14 6.03 8.22 6.06
C HIS A 14 4.66 7.64 6.39
N VAL A 15 4.14 6.84 5.48
CA VAL A 15 2.94 6.03 5.64
C VAL A 15 3.36 4.57 5.61
N LEU A 16 2.92 3.79 6.60
CA LEU A 16 3.11 2.34 6.62
C LEU A 16 1.98 1.70 5.84
N ILE A 17 2.34 0.96 4.81
CA ILE A 17 1.40 0.28 3.92
C ILE A 17 1.70 -1.22 3.85
N GLU A 18 0.68 -2.00 3.50
CA GLU A 18 0.81 -3.40 3.11
C GLU A 18 0.54 -3.52 1.61
N VAL A 19 1.53 -3.98 0.85
CA VAL A 19 1.39 -4.16 -0.60
C VAL A 19 0.47 -5.36 -0.88
N ILE A 20 -0.55 -5.13 -1.70
CA ILE A 20 -1.50 -6.17 -2.11
C ILE A 20 -1.02 -6.73 -3.45
N PRO A 21 -0.69 -8.03 -3.55
CA PRO A 21 -0.32 -8.60 -4.85
C PRO A 21 -1.54 -8.59 -5.77
N VAL A 22 -1.45 -7.84 -6.86
CA VAL A 22 -2.47 -7.85 -7.93
C VAL A 22 -2.17 -8.98 -8.90
N GLN A 23 -3.19 -9.78 -9.24
CA GLN A 23 -3.12 -10.71 -10.35
C GLN A 23 -3.83 -10.09 -11.54
N PHE A 24 -3.08 -9.65 -12.56
CA PHE A 24 -3.67 -9.28 -13.83
C PHE A 24 -4.00 -10.54 -14.62
N LYS A 25 -5.25 -11.01 -14.55
CA LYS A 25 -5.77 -11.98 -15.53
C LYS A 25 -6.35 -11.22 -16.71
N SER A 26 -5.90 -11.56 -17.92
CA SER A 26 -6.54 -11.06 -19.13
C SER A 26 -7.94 -11.66 -19.26
N LYS A 27 -8.88 -10.95 -19.91
CA LYS A 27 -10.27 -11.44 -20.17
C LYS A 27 -10.35 -12.81 -20.86
N GLY A 28 -9.23 -13.33 -21.38
CA GLY A 28 -9.12 -14.65 -22.02
C GLY A 28 -8.57 -15.77 -21.13
N GLY A 29 -8.29 -15.52 -19.84
CA GLY A 29 -7.78 -16.54 -18.92
C GLY A 29 -6.32 -16.96 -19.15
N ILE A 30 -5.60 -16.27 -20.04
CA ILE A 30 -4.18 -16.55 -20.31
C ILE A 30 -3.34 -15.76 -19.31
N ILE A 31 -2.59 -16.48 -18.47
CA ILE A 31 -1.51 -15.93 -17.66
C ILE A 31 -0.32 -15.74 -18.60
N THR A 32 -0.10 -14.50 -19.07
CA THR A 32 0.88 -14.17 -20.13
C THR A 32 2.30 -13.88 -19.63
N MET A 33 2.70 -14.39 -18.46
CA MET A 33 4.02 -14.08 -17.87
C MET A 33 4.70 -15.34 -17.37
N SER A 34 6.01 -15.46 -17.61
CA SER A 34 6.85 -16.51 -17.02
C SER A 34 6.88 -16.38 -15.49
N GLU A 35 7.10 -17.47 -14.73
CA GLU A 35 7.23 -17.42 -13.25
C GLU A 35 8.24 -16.36 -12.77
N THR A 36 9.30 -16.14 -13.55
CA THR A 36 10.35 -15.15 -13.29
C THR A 36 9.84 -13.71 -13.42
N GLU A 37 9.05 -13.43 -14.47
CA GLU A 37 8.38 -12.14 -14.67
C GLU A 37 7.26 -11.93 -13.66
N GLN A 38 6.51 -12.98 -13.32
CA GLN A 38 5.52 -12.98 -12.25
C GLN A 38 6.15 -12.65 -10.89
N SER A 39 7.38 -13.12 -10.59
CA SER A 39 8.12 -12.75 -9.37
C SER A 39 8.64 -11.30 -9.39
N ARG A 40 8.84 -10.71 -10.58
CA ARG A 40 9.29 -9.32 -10.77
C ARG A 40 8.12 -8.34 -10.73
N GLU A 41 7.00 -8.69 -11.35
CA GLU A 41 5.76 -7.91 -11.32
C GLU A 41 5.06 -8.01 -9.96
N SER A 42 5.10 -9.17 -9.28
CA SER A 42 4.61 -9.27 -7.89
C SER A 42 5.43 -8.43 -6.89
N LYS A 43 6.69 -8.11 -7.22
CA LYS A 43 7.50 -7.12 -6.47
C LYS A 43 7.12 -5.68 -6.77
N GLY A 44 6.42 -5.45 -7.87
CA GLY A 44 5.99 -4.16 -8.39
C GLY A 44 4.47 -4.03 -8.42
N SER A 45 3.81 -4.09 -7.27
CA SER A 45 2.39 -3.72 -7.19
C SER A 45 2.26 -2.26 -6.76
N ASP A 46 1.49 -1.52 -7.53
CA ASP A 46 1.05 -0.15 -7.27
C ASP A 46 -0.18 -0.08 -6.36
N VAL A 47 -0.69 -1.21 -5.85
CA VAL A 47 -1.87 -1.25 -4.98
C VAL A 47 -1.47 -1.66 -3.56
N ALA A 48 -1.90 -0.87 -2.58
CA ALA A 48 -1.57 -1.13 -1.18
C ALA A 48 -2.69 -0.74 -0.21
N LYS A 49 -2.66 -1.32 0.98
CA LYS A 49 -3.54 -0.95 2.09
C LYS A 49 -2.81 -0.08 3.10
N ILE A 50 -3.44 1.01 3.52
CA ILE A 50 -2.89 1.88 4.56
C ILE A 50 -3.05 1.22 5.93
N LEU A 51 -1.95 1.08 6.67
CA LEU A 51 -1.96 0.53 8.03
C LEU A 51 -1.75 1.58 9.11
N ALA A 52 -0.87 2.57 8.86
CA ALA A 52 -0.61 3.64 9.81
C ALA A 52 -0.02 4.87 9.11
N PHE A 53 -0.25 6.05 9.69
CA PHE A 53 0.36 7.31 9.28
C PHE A 53 1.36 7.79 10.30
N GLY A 54 2.50 8.30 9.83
CA GLY A 54 3.34 9.18 10.62
C GLY A 54 2.76 10.61 10.65
N PRO A 55 3.42 11.54 11.36
CA PRO A 55 3.07 12.96 11.28
C PRO A 55 3.13 13.48 9.84
N THR A 56 2.11 14.21 9.40
CA THR A 56 2.05 14.79 8.06
C THR A 56 3.25 15.71 7.76
N ALA A 57 3.75 15.72 6.52
CA ALA A 57 4.85 16.61 6.12
C ALA A 57 4.53 18.10 6.33
N TYR A 58 3.25 18.45 6.21
CA TYR A 58 2.72 19.81 6.19
C TYR A 58 2.02 20.22 7.48
N LYS A 59 2.30 19.54 8.59
CA LYS A 59 1.68 19.86 9.88
C LYS A 59 1.90 21.33 10.23
N GLY A 60 0.80 22.08 10.39
CA GLY A 60 0.81 23.51 10.69
C GLY A 60 0.47 24.44 9.52
N PHE A 61 0.28 23.89 8.31
CA PHE A 61 -0.37 24.61 7.20
C PHE A 61 -1.89 24.45 7.31
N SER A 62 -2.63 25.53 7.04
CA SER A 62 -4.10 25.52 7.10
C SER A 62 -4.67 24.47 6.14
N GLY A 63 -5.50 23.56 6.64
CA GLY A 63 -6.07 22.46 5.86
C GLY A 63 -5.12 21.27 5.64
N CYS A 64 -4.05 21.17 6.44
CA CYS A 64 -3.09 20.05 6.43
C CYS A 64 -2.86 19.51 7.85
N ASP A 65 -3.93 19.36 8.62
CA ASP A 65 -3.90 18.92 10.01
C ASP A 65 -3.73 17.41 10.14
N GLY A 66 -4.15 16.64 9.14
CA GLY A 66 -3.98 15.20 9.11
C GLY A 66 -4.34 14.51 7.80
N PRO A 67 -4.24 13.18 7.76
CA PRO A 67 -4.53 12.38 6.56
C PRO A 67 -5.95 12.59 6.00
N GLY A 68 -6.92 12.90 6.88
CA GLY A 68 -8.30 13.14 6.48
C GLY A 68 -8.46 14.36 5.56
N ASP A 69 -7.60 15.36 5.70
CA ASP A 69 -7.64 16.55 4.82
C ASP A 69 -7.19 16.21 3.38
N TRP A 70 -6.46 15.11 3.22
CA TRP A 70 -6.02 14.59 1.93
C TRP A 70 -6.95 13.50 1.38
N GLY A 71 -8.07 13.24 2.06
CA GLY A 71 -9.06 12.26 1.64
C GLY A 71 -8.65 10.80 1.86
N VAL A 72 -7.70 10.52 2.76
CA VAL A 72 -7.24 9.16 3.05
C VAL A 72 -7.36 8.81 4.53
N LYS A 73 -7.60 7.53 4.84
CA LYS A 73 -7.65 7.00 6.21
C LYS A 73 -7.01 5.62 6.31
N ILE A 74 -6.74 5.21 7.55
CA ILE A 74 -6.26 3.85 7.84
C ILE A 74 -7.32 2.85 7.36
N GLY A 75 -6.85 1.82 6.66
CA GLY A 75 -7.68 0.76 6.09
C GLY A 75 -8.04 0.96 4.62
N ASP A 76 -7.88 2.17 4.07
CA ASP A 76 -8.12 2.42 2.65
C ASP A 76 -7.16 1.62 1.78
N THR A 77 -7.65 1.22 0.62
CA THR A 77 -6.82 0.69 -0.47
C THR A 77 -6.50 1.80 -1.44
N VAL A 78 -5.22 1.98 -1.73
CA VAL A 78 -4.70 3.11 -2.47
C VAL A 78 -3.84 2.68 -3.65
N GLU A 79 -3.82 3.55 -4.65
CA GLU A 79 -2.87 3.52 -5.76
C GLU A 79 -1.63 4.34 -5.40
N LEU A 80 -0.47 3.75 -5.66
CA LEU A 80 0.84 4.35 -5.43
C LEU A 80 1.38 4.93 -6.74
N LYS A 81 2.08 6.06 -6.64
CA LYS A 81 2.73 6.74 -7.76
C LYS A 81 3.66 5.83 -8.59
N SER A 82 4.30 4.85 -7.96
CA SER A 82 5.21 3.92 -8.62
C SER A 82 5.07 2.51 -8.04
N ARG A 83 5.15 1.52 -8.95
CA ARG A 83 5.14 0.09 -8.62
C ARG A 83 6.26 -0.34 -7.69
N TYR A 84 7.41 0.34 -7.76
CA TYR A 84 8.60 0.00 -6.99
C TYR A 84 8.82 0.95 -5.82
N ASP A 85 7.87 1.83 -5.54
CA ASP A 85 8.08 2.83 -4.51
C ASP A 85 8.12 2.25 -3.11
N GLY A 86 8.72 3.04 -2.23
CA GLY A 86 8.77 2.78 -0.82
C GLY A 86 9.88 1.84 -0.36
N LYS A 87 10.28 2.04 0.89
CA LYS A 87 11.32 1.28 1.57
C LYS A 87 10.72 0.05 2.24
N HIS A 88 11.30 -1.12 2.00
CA HIS A 88 10.94 -2.33 2.74
C HIS A 88 11.12 -2.14 4.25
N SER A 89 10.11 -2.57 5.02
CA SER A 89 10.25 -2.60 6.47
C SER A 89 11.16 -3.74 6.90
N ARG A 90 12.13 -3.44 7.77
CA ARG A 90 12.99 -4.46 8.39
C ARG A 90 12.21 -5.46 9.24
N THR A 91 10.97 -5.15 9.63
CA THR A 91 10.11 -6.11 10.35
C THR A 91 9.87 -7.40 9.55
N GLY A 92 9.90 -7.32 8.21
CA GLY A 92 9.77 -8.49 7.33
C GLY A 92 10.99 -9.43 7.34
N ASP A 93 12.15 -8.96 7.81
CA ASP A 93 13.35 -9.79 7.97
C ASP A 93 13.23 -10.71 9.19
N TYR A 94 12.41 -10.32 10.18
CA TYR A 94 12.20 -11.06 11.41
C TYR A 94 10.95 -11.95 11.36
N GLU A 95 9.85 -11.47 10.76
CA GLU A 95 8.57 -12.16 10.74
C GLU A 95 7.98 -12.23 9.32
N PRO A 96 7.69 -13.44 8.79
CA PRO A 96 7.21 -13.61 7.42
C PRO A 96 5.93 -12.83 7.08
N GLN A 97 5.01 -12.67 8.04
CA GLN A 97 3.76 -11.94 7.84
C GLN A 97 3.96 -10.45 7.53
N TYR A 98 5.13 -9.88 7.82
CA TYR A 98 5.43 -8.47 7.60
C TYR A 98 6.28 -8.20 6.35
N LYS A 99 6.56 -9.22 5.53
CA LYS A 99 7.36 -9.06 4.29
C LYS A 99 6.75 -8.11 3.27
N LYS A 100 5.44 -7.90 3.33
CA LYS A 100 4.70 -7.00 2.44
C LYS A 100 4.65 -5.56 2.94
N LEU A 101 5.20 -5.28 4.12
CA LEU A 101 5.17 -3.93 4.69
C LEU A 101 6.20 -3.03 4.03
N ARG A 102 5.75 -1.85 3.61
CA ARG A 102 6.59 -0.80 3.06
C ARG A 102 6.29 0.55 3.69
N TYR A 103 7.28 1.43 3.67
CA TYR A 103 7.13 2.85 3.96
C TYR A 103 7.11 3.62 2.65
N VAL A 104 6.08 4.42 2.42
CA VAL A 104 6.00 5.39 1.30
C VAL A 104 5.88 6.80 1.87
N ALA A 105 6.19 7.83 1.08
CA ALA A 105 5.82 9.18 1.47
C ALA A 105 4.29 9.34 1.35
N ASP A 106 3.71 10.22 2.16
CA ASP A 106 2.32 10.65 2.01
C ASP A 106 2.03 11.16 0.59
N SER A 107 2.98 11.87 -0.02
CA SER A 107 2.91 12.37 -1.40
C SER A 107 2.93 11.30 -2.50
N ASP A 108 3.29 10.05 -2.17
CA ASP A 108 3.33 8.95 -3.15
C ASP A 108 1.97 8.24 -3.28
N ILE A 109 1.01 8.59 -2.43
CA ILE A 109 -0.39 8.15 -2.53
C ILE A 109 -1.11 9.06 -3.53
N ILE A 110 -1.56 8.48 -4.65
CA ILE A 110 -2.15 9.27 -5.75
C ILE A 110 -3.66 9.10 -5.88
N GLY A 111 -4.24 8.06 -5.27
CA GLY A 111 -5.69 7.84 -5.29
C GLY A 111 -6.14 6.77 -4.31
N VAL A 112 -7.40 6.88 -3.87
CA VAL A 112 -8.11 5.83 -3.12
C VAL A 112 -8.95 5.03 -4.10
N LEU A 113 -8.80 3.70 -4.10
CA LEU A 113 -9.56 2.81 -4.97
C LEU A 113 -10.96 2.57 -4.40
N SER A 114 -11.95 2.49 -5.29
CA SER A 114 -13.32 2.12 -4.89
C SER A 114 -13.39 0.65 -4.47
N GLU A 115 -14.32 0.31 -3.58
CA GLU A 115 -14.52 -1.07 -3.13
C GLU A 115 -14.80 -2.03 -4.30
N GLU A 116 -15.55 -1.58 -5.31
CA GLU A 116 -15.83 -2.36 -6.53
C GLU A 116 -14.54 -2.74 -7.26
N LEU A 117 -13.63 -1.78 -7.49
CA LEU A 117 -12.37 -2.02 -8.17
C LEU A 117 -11.42 -2.89 -7.33
N VAL A 118 -11.36 -2.65 -6.02
CA VAL A 118 -10.59 -3.47 -5.10
C VAL A 118 -11.06 -4.93 -5.15
N ASN A 119 -12.37 -5.16 -5.18
CA ASN A 119 -12.92 -6.50 -5.27
C ASN A 119 -12.56 -7.19 -6.60
N GLN A 120 -12.55 -6.46 -7.72
CA GLN A 120 -12.13 -7.02 -9.01
C GLN A 120 -10.64 -7.40 -9.00
N LEU A 121 -9.78 -6.57 -8.40
CA LEU A 121 -8.33 -6.82 -8.37
C LEU A 121 -7.91 -7.97 -7.43
N ILE A 122 -8.71 -8.23 -6.38
CA ILE A 122 -8.37 -9.20 -5.32
C ILE A 122 -9.15 -10.52 -5.46
N ASN A 123 -10.40 -10.51 -5.96
CA ASN A 123 -11.30 -11.67 -5.89
C ASN A 123 -11.48 -12.46 -7.20
N GLU A 124 -10.70 -12.23 -8.27
CA GLU A 124 -10.76 -13.08 -9.49
C GLU A 124 -10.26 -14.53 -9.30
N ASP A 125 -10.29 -15.05 -8.07
CA ASP A 125 -9.95 -16.41 -7.65
C ASP A 125 -11.11 -17.13 -6.90
N LYS A 126 -12.37 -16.65 -6.99
CA LYS A 126 -13.55 -17.42 -6.54
C LYS A 126 -14.46 -17.84 -7.68
#